data_AF-A0A7H0I2K2-F1
#
_entry.id   AF-A0A7H0I2K2-F1
#
_cell.length_a   1.000
_cell.length_b   1.000
_cell.length_c   1.000
_cell.angle_alpha   90.00
_cell.angle_beta   90.00
_cell.angle_gamma   90.00
#
_symmetry.space_group_name_H-M   'P 1'
#
loop_
_entity.id
_entity.type
_entity.pdbx_description
1 polymer ?
#
loop_
_entity_poly.entity_id
_entity_poly.type
_entity_poly.pdbx_seq_one_letter_code
_entity_poly.pdbx_strand_id
1 'polypeptide(L)'
;MIQSADIREWRNQEVLDEDDKKIGTLEAVYVNTRSDEPAVVTVAVGLPTRRRLVFVPLAGAVVGPGYLRVAYGKSAVKDAPSMGTDDVLPAENEKEIFVHYGLPYEPGPSGERQLARR
;
A
#
# COMPACT_ATOMS: atom_id res chain seq x y z
N MET A 1 0.84 23.38 2.05
CA MET A 1 1.17 22.31 3.02
C MET A 1 0.17 21.20 2.73
N ILE A 2 0.56 20.17 1.99
CA ILE A 2 -0.38 19.13 1.52
C ILE A 2 -0.64 18.20 2.70
N GLN A 3 -1.79 18.37 3.35
CA GLN A 3 -2.25 17.48 4.42
C GLN A 3 -2.66 16.14 3.81
N SER A 4 -2.52 15.08 4.60
CA SER A 4 -2.88 13.68 4.35
C SER A 4 -4.32 13.42 3.86
N ALA A 5 -5.10 14.47 3.58
CA ALA A 5 -6.51 14.47 3.25
C ALA A 5 -6.85 13.75 1.93
N ASP A 6 -5.96 13.74 0.95
CA ASP A 6 -6.39 13.36 -0.39
C ASP A 6 -5.81 12.06 -0.93
N ILE A 7 -4.98 11.25 -0.24
CA ILE A 7 -4.42 10.01 -0.84
C ILE A 7 -5.52 9.09 -1.43
N ARG A 8 -6.77 9.25 -0.97
CA ARG A 8 -7.99 8.65 -1.52
C ARG A 8 -8.26 9.02 -2.98
N GLU A 9 -7.96 10.24 -3.40
CA GLU A 9 -8.00 10.73 -4.79
C GLU A 9 -6.96 10.03 -5.67
N TRP A 10 -5.93 9.42 -5.06
CA TRP A 10 -4.91 8.67 -5.80
C TRP A 10 -5.31 7.24 -6.14
N ARG A 11 -6.55 6.82 -5.83
CA ARG A 11 -7.10 5.58 -6.40
C ARG A 11 -7.08 5.65 -7.91
N ASN A 12 -6.60 4.59 -8.54
CA ASN A 12 -6.35 4.50 -9.98
C ASN A 12 -5.20 5.38 -10.50
N GLN A 13 -4.40 6.01 -9.63
CA GLN A 13 -3.18 6.71 -10.05
C GLN A 13 -2.00 5.76 -10.20
N GLU A 14 -0.96 6.26 -10.87
CA GLU A 14 0.27 5.50 -11.11
C GLU A 14 1.12 5.46 -9.84
N VAL A 15 1.60 4.26 -9.52
CA VAL A 15 2.56 4.07 -8.43
C VAL A 15 3.95 3.89 -9.02
N LEU A 16 4.85 4.78 -8.62
CA LEU A 16 6.25 4.83 -9.01
C LEU A 16 7.12 4.32 -7.87
N ASP A 17 8.26 3.72 -8.20
CA ASP A 17 9.28 3.33 -7.22
C ASP A 17 10.23 4.49 -6.89
N GLU A 18 11.22 4.24 -6.03
CA GLU A 18 12.22 5.23 -5.62
C GLU A 18 13.01 5.83 -6.81
N ASP A 19 13.10 5.09 -7.93
CA ASP A 19 13.80 5.46 -9.17
C ASP A 19 12.83 6.04 -10.23
N ASP A 20 11.63 6.47 -9.80
CA ASP A 20 10.57 7.02 -10.66
C ASP A 20 10.07 6.05 -11.76
N LYS A 21 10.25 4.74 -11.58
CA LYS A 21 9.74 3.70 -12.49
C LYS A 21 8.35 3.24 -12.07
N LYS A 22 7.47 3.15 -13.06
CA LYS A 22 6.13 2.59 -12.88
C LYS A 22 6.17 1.15 -12.37
N ILE A 23 5.61 0.96 -11.18
CA ILE A 23 5.36 -0.34 -10.58
C ILE A 23 4.02 -0.87 -11.08
N GLY A 24 2.97 -0.06 -10.98
CA GLY A 24 1.59 -0.46 -11.25
C GLY A 24 0.60 0.68 -11.00
N THR A 25 -0.64 0.33 -10.69
CA THR A 25 -1.74 1.27 -10.42
C THR A 25 -2.30 1.03 -9.02
N LEU A 26 -2.55 2.11 -8.29
CA LEU A 26 -3.15 2.02 -6.95
C LEU A 26 -4.60 1.52 -7.07
N GLU A 27 -4.92 0.47 -6.32
CA GLU A 27 -6.27 -0.12 -6.27
C GLU A 27 -7.02 0.36 -5.02
N ALA A 28 -6.51 0.05 -3.82
CA ALA A 28 -7.11 0.46 -2.56
C ALA A 28 -6.10 1.09 -1.60
N VAL A 29 -6.64 1.85 -0.64
CA VAL A 29 -5.87 2.52 0.41
C VAL A 29 -6.33 1.97 1.75
N TYR A 30 -5.37 1.60 2.57
CA TYR A 30 -5.56 1.12 3.93
C TYR A 30 -5.05 2.17 4.91
N VAL A 31 -5.95 2.64 5.76
CA VAL A 31 -5.64 3.66 6.78
C VAL A 31 -5.41 3.01 8.13
N ASN A 32 -4.51 3.59 8.92
CA ASN A 32 -4.29 3.19 10.29
C ASN A 32 -5.47 3.66 11.14
N THR A 33 -6.08 2.74 11.89
CA THR A 33 -7.24 3.03 12.74
C THR A 33 -6.91 3.99 13.91
N ARG A 34 -5.65 4.12 14.33
CA ARG A 34 -5.23 5.09 15.36
C ARG A 34 -5.13 6.52 14.85
N SER A 35 -4.49 6.72 13.71
CA SER A 35 -4.19 8.07 13.21
C SER A 35 -5.16 8.54 12.12
N ASP A 36 -6.02 7.66 11.59
CA ASP A 36 -6.81 7.85 10.35
C ASP A 36 -5.94 8.14 9.12
N GLU A 37 -4.61 8.01 9.25
CA GLU A 37 -3.65 8.29 8.19
C GLU A 37 -3.39 7.06 7.33
N PRO A 38 -3.15 7.26 6.02
CA PRO A 38 -2.90 6.15 5.13
C PRO A 38 -1.55 5.50 5.43
N ALA A 39 -1.59 4.19 5.71
CA ALA A 39 -0.42 3.44 6.14
C ALA A 39 0.06 2.46 5.07
N VAL A 40 -0.87 1.82 4.36
CA VAL A 40 -0.58 0.80 3.35
C VAL A 40 -1.51 1.01 2.16
N VAL A 41 -1.05 0.66 0.95
CA VAL A 41 -1.87 0.66 -0.27
C VAL A 41 -1.76 -0.67 -0.98
N THR A 42 -2.79 -1.06 -1.72
CA THR A 42 -2.70 -2.16 -2.69
C THR A 42 -2.39 -1.60 -4.06
N VAL A 43 -1.37 -2.17 -4.71
CA VAL A 43 -0.96 -1.81 -6.05
C VAL A 43 -1.22 -3.00 -6.97
N ALA A 44 -2.00 -2.79 -8.00
CA ALA A 44 -2.19 -3.78 -9.05
C ALA A 44 -0.93 -3.85 -9.91
N VAL A 45 -0.21 -4.96 -9.78
CA VAL A 45 1.00 -5.27 -10.55
C VAL A 45 0.75 -6.46 -11.48
N GLY A 46 1.43 -6.43 -12.64
CA GLY A 46 1.38 -7.52 -13.62
C GLY A 46 0.62 -7.18 -14.90
N LEU A 47 0.39 -8.22 -15.71
CA LEU A 47 -0.26 -8.13 -17.02
C LEU A 47 -1.79 -8.14 -16.87
N PRO A 48 -2.56 -7.62 -17.84
CA PRO A 48 -4.02 -7.56 -17.78
C PRO A 48 -4.72 -8.90 -17.51
N THR A 49 -4.10 -10.03 -17.84
CA THR A 49 -4.66 -11.38 -17.61
C THR A 49 -4.23 -12.03 -16.27
N ARG A 50 -3.20 -11.50 -15.60
CA ARG A 50 -2.69 -12.00 -14.31
C ARG A 50 -2.27 -10.83 -13.43
N ARG A 51 -3.22 -9.96 -13.12
CA ARG A 51 -3.00 -8.90 -12.14
C ARG A 51 -2.98 -9.52 -10.74
N ARG A 52 -2.03 -9.08 -9.92
CA ARG A 52 -1.97 -9.39 -8.50
C ARG A 52 -1.94 -8.07 -7.74
N LEU A 53 -2.57 -8.05 -6.58
CA LEU A 53 -2.49 -6.89 -5.71
C LEU A 53 -1.33 -7.13 -4.75
N VAL A 54 -0.31 -6.28 -4.81
CA VAL A 54 0.77 -6.26 -3.84
C VAL A 54 0.53 -5.15 -2.85
N PHE A 55 0.88 -5.40 -1.60
CA PHE A 55 0.75 -4.40 -0.56
C PHE A 55 2.04 -3.62 -0.42
N VAL A 56 1.91 -2.31 -0.39
CA VAL A 56 3.05 -1.41 -0.29
C VAL A 56 2.81 -0.43 0.85
N PRO A 57 3.69 -0.38 1.86
CA PRO A 57 3.59 0.62 2.90
C PRO A 57 3.91 2.01 2.35
N LEU A 58 3.21 2.99 2.89
CA LEU A 58 3.39 4.41 2.58
C LEU A 58 4.49 5.06 3.44
N ALA A 59 5.16 4.28 4.28
CA ALA A 59 6.29 4.75 5.07
C ALA A 59 7.38 5.32 4.14
N GLY A 60 7.62 6.64 4.22
CA GLY A 60 8.55 7.34 3.34
C GLY A 60 8.06 7.55 1.90
N ALA A 61 6.81 7.20 1.58
CA ALA A 61 6.24 7.48 0.28
C ALA A 61 5.93 8.97 0.10
N VAL A 62 6.12 9.47 -1.11
CA VAL A 62 5.86 10.84 -1.53
C VAL A 62 4.69 10.85 -2.48
N VAL A 63 3.66 11.61 -2.14
CA VAL A 63 2.48 11.82 -2.98
C VAL A 63 2.71 13.06 -3.84
N GLY A 64 2.62 12.90 -5.17
CA GLY A 64 2.72 13.99 -6.14
C GLY A 64 1.42 14.19 -6.92
N PRO A 65 1.28 15.25 -7.73
CA PRO A 65 0.05 15.49 -8.50
C PRO A 65 -0.16 14.38 -9.55
N GLY A 66 -1.06 13.45 -9.28
CA GLY A 66 -1.39 12.33 -10.18
C GLY A 66 -0.46 11.11 -10.11
N TYR A 67 0.44 11.04 -9.11
CA TYR A 67 1.27 9.85 -8.91
C TYR A 67 1.62 9.63 -7.43
N LEU A 68 1.87 8.39 -7.06
CA LEU A 68 2.37 7.99 -5.75
C LEU A 68 3.77 7.40 -5.91
N ARG A 69 4.78 8.02 -5.31
CA ARG A 69 6.14 7.49 -5.33
C ARG A 69 6.46 6.82 -4.00
N VAL A 70 6.78 5.54 -4.01
CA VAL A 70 7.14 4.80 -2.79
C VAL A 70 8.65 4.80 -2.57
N ALA A 71 9.09 4.68 -1.32
CA ALA A 71 10.51 4.59 -0.97
C ALA A 71 11.13 3.20 -1.21
N TYR A 72 10.43 2.32 -1.94
CA TYR A 72 10.84 0.95 -2.17
C TYR A 72 10.94 0.68 -3.67
N GLY A 73 12.05 0.11 -4.11
CA GLY A 73 12.23 -0.36 -5.48
C GLY A 73 11.15 -1.35 -5.94
N LYS A 74 10.85 -1.33 -7.25
CA LYS A 74 9.85 -2.20 -7.88
C LYS A 74 10.03 -3.70 -7.57
N SER A 75 11.27 -4.16 -7.44
CA SER A 75 11.56 -5.56 -7.12
C SER A 75 11.12 -5.94 -5.71
N ALA A 76 11.39 -5.09 -4.71
CA ALA A 76 10.95 -5.31 -3.33
C ALA A 76 9.42 -5.35 -3.22
N VAL A 77 8.74 -4.50 -3.99
CA VAL A 77 7.27 -4.45 -4.07
C VAL A 77 6.69 -5.69 -4.76
N LYS A 78 7.36 -6.24 -5.76
CA LYS A 78 6.93 -7.48 -6.42
C LYS A 78 7.17 -8.74 -5.59
N ASP A 79 8.19 -8.70 -4.74
CA ASP A 79 8.55 -9.78 -3.82
C ASP A 79 7.67 -9.78 -2.57
N ALA A 80 7.02 -8.65 -2.28
CA ALA A 80 6.10 -8.52 -1.17
C ALA A 80 4.91 -9.48 -1.30
N PRO A 81 4.32 -9.91 -0.17
CA PRO A 81 3.12 -10.73 -0.16
C PRO A 81 2.02 -10.08 -1.01
N SER A 82 1.46 -10.89 -1.91
CA SER A 82 0.44 -10.47 -2.87
C SER A 82 -0.83 -11.29 -2.69
N MET A 83 -1.97 -10.69 -3.06
CA MET A 83 -3.29 -11.31 -2.99
C MET A 83 -3.98 -11.30 -4.36
N GLY A 84 -5.03 -12.11 -4.49
CA GLY A 84 -5.96 -12.02 -5.61
C GLY A 84 -6.71 -10.68 -5.62
N THR A 85 -7.13 -10.22 -6.79
CA THR A 85 -7.88 -8.96 -6.93
C THR A 85 -9.23 -8.93 -6.23
N ASP A 86 -9.78 -10.11 -5.93
CA ASP A 86 -11.07 -10.30 -5.24
C ASP A 86 -10.93 -10.71 -3.78
N ASP A 87 -9.70 -10.92 -3.30
CA ASP A 87 -9.47 -11.28 -1.92
C ASP A 87 -9.60 -10.05 -1.01
N VAL A 88 -9.74 -10.28 0.29
CA VAL A 88 -9.60 -9.23 1.31
C VAL A 88 -8.24 -9.40 1.99
N LEU A 89 -7.60 -8.30 2.40
CA LEU A 89 -6.33 -8.37 3.15
C LEU A 89 -6.51 -9.32 4.35
N PRO A 90 -5.86 -10.49 4.38
CA PRO A 90 -5.92 -11.35 5.55
C PRO A 90 -5.00 -10.79 6.63
N ALA A 91 -5.37 -10.99 7.89
CA ALA A 91 -4.60 -10.46 9.02
C ALA A 91 -3.18 -11.05 9.11
N GLU A 92 -2.98 -12.27 8.61
CA GLU A 92 -1.66 -12.90 8.48
C GLU A 92 -0.77 -12.14 7.49
N ASN A 93 -1.28 -11.83 6.29
CA ASN A 93 -0.53 -11.06 5.30
C ASN A 93 -0.26 -9.65 5.81
N GLU A 94 -1.19 -9.02 6.54
CA GLU A 94 -0.97 -7.71 7.17
C GLU A 94 0.36 -7.72 7.92
N LYS A 95 0.50 -8.65 8.87
CA LYS A 95 1.74 -8.81 9.65
C LYS A 95 2.95 -9.13 8.77
N GLU A 96 2.81 -10.03 7.79
CA GLU A 96 3.91 -10.37 6.89
C GLU A 96 4.40 -9.18 6.07
N ILE A 97 3.51 -8.27 5.64
CA ILE A 97 3.89 -7.04 4.94
C ILE A 97 4.76 -6.18 5.85
N PHE A 98 4.31 -5.90 7.07
CA PHE A 98 5.10 -5.10 8.01
C PHE A 98 6.46 -5.73 8.29
N VAL A 99 6.51 -7.06 8.49
CA VAL A 99 7.76 -7.80 8.70
C VAL A 99 8.67 -7.75 7.47
N HIS A 100 8.12 -7.94 6.25
CA HIS A 100 8.85 -7.88 4.98
C HIS A 100 9.53 -6.53 4.76
N TYR A 101 8.83 -5.45 5.10
CA TYR A 101 9.34 -4.09 4.97
C TYR A 101 10.11 -3.59 6.21
N GLY A 102 10.29 -4.45 7.23
CA GLY A 102 10.99 -4.10 8.47
C GLY A 102 10.28 -3.03 9.32
N LEU A 103 8.97 -2.87 9.13
CA LEU A 103 8.14 -1.90 9.83
C LEU A 103 7.59 -2.51 11.13
N PRO A 104 7.43 -1.70 12.20
CA PRO A 104 6.80 -2.17 13.42
C PRO A 104 5.31 -2.46 13.15
N TYR A 105 4.95 -3.74 13.26
CA TYR A 105 3.54 -4.14 13.30
C TYR A 105 2.98 -3.86 14.69
N GLU A 106 2.00 -2.96 14.77
CA GLU A 106 1.33 -2.67 16.02
C GLU A 106 -0.18 -2.92 15.88
N PRO A 107 -0.76 -3.88 16.60
CA PRO A 107 -2.20 -4.12 16.54
C PRO A 107 -2.99 -2.85 16.87
N GLY A 108 -4.21 -2.75 16.34
CA GLY A 108 -5.10 -1.62 16.60
C GLY A 108 -5.38 -1.46 18.11
N PRO A 109 -5.87 -0.29 18.54
CA PRO A 109 -5.97 0.08 19.95
C PRO A 109 -6.91 -0.83 20.78
N SER A 110 -7.75 -1.62 20.11
CA SER A 110 -8.69 -2.58 20.71
C SER A 110 -8.30 -4.06 20.47
N GLY A 111 -7.10 -4.35 19.94
CA GLY A 111 -6.75 -5.70 19.46
C GLY A 111 -7.40 -6.08 18.12
N GLU A 112 -8.05 -5.11 17.48
CA GLU A 112 -8.62 -5.19 16.14
C GLU A 112 -7.54 -4.91 15.08
N ARG A 113 -7.83 -5.23 13.81
CA ARG A 113 -6.92 -5.02 12.67
C ARG A 113 -6.33 -3.60 12.69
N GLN A 114 -5.02 -3.47 12.46
CA GLN A 114 -4.35 -2.16 12.43
C GLN A 114 -4.85 -1.33 11.24
N LEU A 115 -5.18 -2.01 10.14
CA LEU A 115 -5.61 -1.39 8.90
C LEU A 115 -7.11 -1.51 8.68
N ALA A 116 -7.75 -0.37 8.43
CA ALA A 116 -9.11 -0.32 7.92
C ALA A 116 -9.09 -0.03 6.41
N ARG A 117 -9.82 -0.85 5.64
CA ARG A 117 -10.13 -0.53 4.24
C ARG A 117 -11.16 0.59 4.23
N ARG A 118 -10.82 1.73 3.63
CA ARG A 118 -11.78 2.79 3.29
C ARG A 118 -11.77 3.03 1.80
#